data_AF-X1J0Y5-F1
#
_entry.id   AF-X1J0Y5-F1
#
_cell.length_a   1.000
_cell.length_b   1.000
_cell.length_c   1.000
_cell.angle_alpha   90.00
_cell.angle_beta   90.00
_cell.angle_gamma   90.00
#
_symmetry.space_group_name_H-M   'P 1'
#
loop_
_entity.id
_entity.type
_entity.pdbx_description
1 polymer ?
#
loop_
_entity_poly.entity_id
_entity_poly.type
_entity_poly.pdbx_seq_one_letter_code
_entity_poly.pdbx_strand_id
1 'polypeptide(L)'
;ASDASVSQFTITRNFSNAAVGGDITVNEIGLYVKGYDTEDDTYYFMIIRDVIAGGIAVPDGQTLTVNYREQVQVPLLWQLGLGW
;
A
#
# COMPACT_ATOMS: atom_id res chain seq x y z
N ALA A 1 5.92 0.30 16.82
CA ALA A 1 5.27 1.42 17.52
C ALA A 1 5.62 2.70 16.79
N SER A 2 4.70 3.67 16.72
CA SER A 2 5.02 5.04 16.31
C SER A 2 5.71 5.76 17.48
N ASP A 3 6.71 6.58 17.20
CA ASP A 3 7.35 7.47 18.18
C ASP A 3 7.49 8.88 17.60
N ALA A 4 8.18 9.79 18.29
CA ALA A 4 8.37 11.16 17.81
C ALA A 4 9.15 11.27 16.48
N SER A 5 9.77 10.18 16.04
CA SER A 5 10.59 10.11 14.84
C SER A 5 9.94 9.33 13.69
N VAL A 6 8.96 8.46 13.97
CA VAL A 6 8.27 7.63 12.97
C VAL A 6 6.77 7.55 13.26
N SER A 7 5.97 7.91 12.26
CA SER A 7 4.54 7.59 12.20
C SER A 7 4.31 6.53 11.12
N GLN A 8 3.62 5.44 11.46
CA GLN A 8 3.44 4.31 10.54
C GLN A 8 2.17 3.52 10.82
N PHE A 9 1.65 2.88 9.77
CA PHE A 9 0.61 1.86 9.86
C PHE A 9 0.82 0.77 8.81
N THR A 10 0.20 -0.39 9.04
CA THR A 10 0.26 -1.52 8.11
C THR A 10 -1.15 -1.82 7.60
N ILE A 11 -1.26 -2.00 6.28
CA ILE A 11 -2.46 -2.53 5.64
C ILE A 11 -2.16 -3.94 5.15
N THR A 12 -2.98 -4.89 5.61
CA THR A 12 -3.00 -6.27 5.11
C THR A 12 -4.27 -6.50 4.32
N ARG A 13 -4.14 -7.00 3.10
CA ARG A 13 -5.29 -7.39 2.26
C ARG A 13 -5.06 -8.77 1.65
N ASN A 14 -6.14 -9.55 1.58
CA ASN A 14 -6.19 -10.85 0.95
C ASN A 14 -7.02 -10.76 -0.33
N PHE A 15 -6.43 -11.16 -1.45
CA PHE A 15 -7.08 -11.27 -2.75
C PHE A 15 -7.18 -12.75 -3.10
N SER A 16 -8.40 -13.30 -3.08
CA SER A 16 -8.64 -14.70 -3.39
C SER A 16 -8.99 -14.85 -4.87
N ASN A 17 -8.26 -15.71 -5.59
CA ASN A 17 -8.67 -16.22 -6.88
C ASN A 17 -9.72 -17.32 -6.64
N ALA A 18 -10.97 -16.89 -6.39
CA ALA A 18 -12.06 -17.81 -6.06
C ALA A 18 -12.38 -18.69 -7.27
N ALA A 19 -12.24 -20.01 -7.08
CA ALA A 19 -12.12 -21.00 -8.15
C ALA A 19 -13.29 -21.02 -9.15
N VAL A 20 -12.98 -20.87 -10.45
CA VAL A 20 -13.83 -21.17 -11.63
C VAL A 20 -13.14 -20.96 -12.99
N GLY A 21 -11.92 -20.41 -13.06
CA GLY A 21 -11.41 -19.83 -14.31
C GLY A 21 -9.91 -19.98 -14.62
N GLY A 22 -9.14 -20.65 -13.75
CA GLY A 22 -7.70 -20.87 -13.92
C GLY A 22 -6.82 -19.85 -13.20
N ASP A 23 -5.51 -19.99 -13.38
CA ASP A 23 -4.51 -19.14 -12.73
C ASP A 23 -4.59 -17.68 -13.23
N ILE A 24 -4.44 -16.73 -12.31
CA ILE A 24 -4.33 -15.30 -12.65
C ILE A 24 -2.93 -14.79 -12.35
N THR A 25 -2.51 -13.73 -13.04
CA THR A 25 -1.26 -13.03 -12.73
C THR A 25 -1.56 -11.60 -12.31
N VAL A 26 -1.13 -11.24 -11.10
CA VAL A 26 -1.19 -9.87 -10.60
C VAL A 26 0.08 -9.15 -11.04
N ASN A 27 -0.08 -8.12 -11.88
CA ASN A 27 1.05 -7.34 -12.42
C ASN A 27 1.23 -5.99 -11.73
N GLU A 28 0.20 -5.49 -11.06
CA GLU A 28 0.23 -4.19 -10.40
C GLU A 28 -0.69 -4.20 -9.18
N ILE A 29 -0.26 -3.54 -8.12
CA ILE A 29 -1.07 -3.28 -6.93
C ILE A 29 -1.09 -1.76 -6.67
N GLY A 30 -2.29 -1.21 -6.55
CA GLY A 30 -2.49 0.20 -6.21
C GLY A 30 -3.15 0.35 -4.85
N LEU A 31 -2.67 1.30 -4.04
CA LEU A 31 -3.37 1.75 -2.84
C LEU A 31 -3.98 3.13 -3.09
N TYR A 32 -5.29 3.22 -2.91
CA TYR A 32 -6.05 4.46 -3.08
C TYR A 32 -6.60 4.93 -1.75
N VAL A 33 -6.53 6.24 -1.53
CA VAL A 33 -7.25 6.92 -0.44
C VAL A 33 -8.42 7.71 -1.02
N LYS A 34 -9.50 7.76 -0.25
CA LYS A 34 -10.68 8.56 -0.56
C LYS A 34 -10.59 9.86 0.23
N GLY A 35 -10.69 10.98 -0.46
CA GLY A 35 -10.78 12.32 0.12
C GLY A 35 -12.08 13.01 -0.26
N TYR A 36 -12.40 14.07 0.47
CA TYR A 36 -13.56 14.92 0.25
C TYR A 36 -13.10 16.38 0.16
N ASP A 37 -13.71 17.18 -0.70
CA ASP A 37 -13.50 18.62 -0.69
C ASP A 37 -14.50 19.34 0.25
N THR A 38 -14.53 20.67 0.21
CA THR A 38 -15.41 21.49 1.05
C THR A 38 -16.88 21.37 0.70
N GLU A 39 -17.22 20.81 -0.45
CA GLU A 39 -18.58 20.57 -0.93
C GLU A 39 -19.00 19.09 -0.78
N ASP A 40 -18.19 18.28 -0.06
CA ASP A 40 -18.34 16.83 0.12
C ASP A 40 -18.20 16.00 -1.18
N ASP A 41 -17.65 16.58 -2.25
CA ASP A 41 -17.37 15.83 -3.46
C ASP A 41 -16.27 14.79 -3.22
N THR A 42 -16.47 13.58 -3.74
CA THR A 42 -15.57 12.46 -3.50
C THR A 42 -14.45 12.39 -4.53
N TYR A 43 -13.20 12.32 -4.06
CA TYR A 43 -12.01 12.15 -4.88
C TYR A 43 -11.22 10.93 -4.43
N TYR A 44 -10.55 10.29 -5.39
CA TYR A 44 -9.68 9.14 -5.14
C TYR A 44 -8.25 9.48 -5.56
N PHE A 45 -7.31 9.26 -4.66
CA PHE A 45 -5.89 9.51 -4.88
C PHE A 45 -5.11 8.21 -4.75
N MET A 46 -4.35 7.85 -5.78
CA MET A 46 -3.42 6.71 -5.71
C MET A 46 -2.17 7.16 -4.94
N ILE A 47 -1.94 6.54 -3.78
CA ILE A 47 -0.81 6.87 -2.89
C ILE A 47 0.32 5.85 -2.98
N ILE A 48 0.02 4.61 -3.40
CA ILE A 48 1.03 3.61 -3.80
C ILE A 48 0.67 3.11 -5.19
N ARG A 49 1.69 2.99 -6.04
CA ARG A 49 1.65 2.22 -7.28
C ARG A 49 2.84 1.27 -7.32
N ASP A 50 2.56 -0.03 -7.23
CA ASP A 50 3.57 -1.07 -7.22
C ASP A 50 3.45 -1.92 -8.49
N VAL A 51 4.35 -1.71 -9.45
CA VAL A 51 4.41 -2.47 -10.70
C VAL A 51 5.37 -3.64 -10.52
N ILE A 52 4.84 -4.85 -10.62
CA ILE A 52 5.58 -6.07 -10.27
C ILE A 52 6.17 -6.68 -11.53
N ALA A 53 7.48 -6.53 -11.71
CA ALA A 53 8.20 -7.13 -12.83
C ALA A 53 8.06 -8.66 -12.81
N GLY A 54 7.54 -9.24 -13.90
CA GLY A 54 7.28 -10.68 -14.03
C GLY A 54 5.95 -11.15 -13.43
N GLY A 55 5.24 -10.29 -12.69
CA GLY A 55 3.95 -10.59 -12.08
C GLY A 55 4.00 -11.63 -10.95
N ILE A 56 2.89 -11.75 -10.23
CA ILE A 56 2.68 -12.76 -9.19
C ILE A 56 1.57 -13.69 -9.67
N ALA A 57 1.91 -14.95 -9.93
CA ALA A 57 0.90 -15.97 -10.22
C ALA A 57 0.10 -16.28 -8.95
N VAL A 58 -1.22 -16.24 -9.06
CA VAL A 58 -2.17 -16.65 -8.02
C VAL A 58 -2.96 -17.82 -8.59
N PRO A 59 -2.58 -19.07 -8.25
CA PRO A 59 -3.25 -20.24 -8.79
C PRO A 59 -4.74 -20.29 -8.43
N ASP A 60 -5.51 -21.05 -9.20
CA ASP A 60 -6.94 -21.27 -8.92
C ASP A 60 -7.16 -21.76 -7.47
N GLY A 61 -8.10 -21.12 -6.77
CA GLY A 61 -8.39 -21.41 -5.36
C GLY A 61 -7.38 -20.88 -4.34
N GLN A 62 -6.30 -20.20 -4.78
CA GLN A 62 -5.31 -19.62 -3.88
C GLN A 62 -5.60 -18.15 -3.55
N THR A 63 -4.92 -17.66 -2.51
CA THR A 63 -5.03 -16.27 -2.04
C THR A 63 -3.67 -15.60 -2.05
N LEU A 64 -3.62 -14.40 -2.62
CA LEU A 64 -2.50 -13.49 -2.48
C LEU A 64 -2.73 -12.58 -1.27
N THR A 65 -1.82 -12.64 -0.29
CA THR A 65 -1.78 -11.70 0.83
C THR A 65 -0.76 -10.60 0.54
N VAL A 66 -1.22 -9.36 0.60
CA VAL A 66 -0.40 -8.16 0.42
C VAL A 66 -0.29 -7.42 1.74
N ASN A 67 0.93 -7.00 2.08
CA ASN A 67 1.24 -6.23 3.28
C ASN A 67 2.01 -4.96 2.88
N TYR A 68 1.37 -3.80 3.00
CA TYR A 68 2.05 -2.51 2.84
C TYR A 68 2.23 -1.84 4.19
N ARG A 69 3.44 -1.35 4.45
CA ARG A 69 3.75 -0.47 5.58
C ARG A 69 3.94 0.95 5.05
N GLU A 70 2.99 1.80 5.39
CA GLU A 70 3.07 3.23 5.12
C GLU A 70 3.78 3.89 6.28
N GLN A 71 4.80 4.69 5.99
CA GLN A 71 5.57 5.37 7.03
C GLN A 71 6.06 6.75 6.61
N VAL A 72 6.03 7.66 7.57
CA VAL A 72 6.78 8.91 7.54
C VAL A 72 7.84 8.83 8.65
N GLN A 73 9.06 9.25 8.32
CA GLN A 73 10.17 9.29 9.25
C GLN A 73 10.85 10.64 9.18
N VAL A 74 11.12 11.23 10.36
CA VAL A 74 11.94 12.43 10.49
C VAL A 74 13.38 12.06 10.09
N PRO A 75 14.06 12.78 9.18
CA PRO A 75 15.44 12.44 8.82
C PRO A 75 16.41 12.55 10.00
N LEU A 76 17.40 11.65 10.05
CA LEU A 76 18.42 11.58 11.11
C LEU A 76 19.14 12.92 11.36
N LEU A 77 19.36 13.73 10.32
CA LEU A 77 19.99 15.04 10.44
C LEU A 77 19.19 16.01 11.32
N TRP A 78 17.86 15.95 11.28
CA TRP A 78 16.98 16.75 12.13
C TRP A 78 16.83 16.15 13.53
N GLN A 79 16.96 14.83 13.66
CA GLN A 79 16.94 14.15 14.96
C GLN A 79 18.18 14.47 15.81
N LEU A 80 19.33 14.71 15.16
CA LEU A 80 20.60 15.01 15.83
C LEU A 80 20.86 16.52 16.02
N GLY A 81 19.94 17.40 15.59
CA GLY A 81 20.13 18.85 15.65
C GLY A 81 21.22 19.37 14.71
N LEU A 82 21.55 18.60 13.66
CA LEU A 82 22.59 18.91 12.67
C LEU A 82 22.04 19.52 11.37
N GLY A 83 20.73 19.80 11.33
CA GLY A 83 20.09 20.51 10.23
C GLY A 83 20.11 22.02 10.47
N TRP A 84 21.22 22.69 10.13
CA TRP A 84 21.35 24.13 9.82
C TRP A 84 22.59 24.33 8.96
#